data_AF-H2KVZ9-F1
#
_entry.id   AF-H2KVZ9-F1
#
_cell.length_a   1.000
_cell.length_b   1.000
_cell.length_c   1.000
_cell.angle_alpha   90.00
_cell.angle_beta   90.00
_cell.angle_gamma   90.00
#
_symmetry.space_group_name_H-M   'P 1'
#
loop_
_entity.id
_entity.type
_entity.pdbx_description
1 polymer ?
#
loop_
_entity_poly.entity_id
_entity_poly.type
_entity_poly.pdbx_seq_one_letter_code
_entity_poly.pdbx_strand_id
1 'polypeptide(L)'
;MGMVTPGAECKDRATPEQVSDYTLKLLHRRIPPAVPGIMFLSGGQSEVEATQNLNAMNQGPNPWHVSFSYARALQNTCLKTWGGQPENVKAAQDALLLRAKANSLAQLGKYTSDGEAAEAKEGMFVKNYVY
;
A
#
# COMPACT_ATOMS: atom_id res chain seq x y z
N MET A 1 6.64 -8.69 4.41
CA MET A 1 7.52 -7.75 5.16
C MET A 1 6.85 -6.38 5.18
N GLY A 2 7.06 -5.56 6.22
CA GLY A 2 6.59 -4.17 6.24
C GLY A 2 7.56 -3.22 5.56
N MET A 3 7.05 -2.08 5.07
CA MET A 3 7.90 -0.98 4.60
C MET A 3 8.62 -0.32 5.78
N VAL A 4 9.74 0.32 5.53
CA VAL A 4 10.47 1.09 6.55
C VAL A 4 9.80 2.46 6.68
N THR A 5 8.93 2.60 7.68
CA THR A 5 8.20 3.83 7.97
C THR A 5 8.48 4.31 9.39
N PRO A 6 8.26 5.60 9.70
CA PRO A 6 8.20 6.06 11.09
C PRO A 6 7.15 5.28 11.90
N GLY A 7 7.32 5.27 13.22
CA GLY A 7 6.33 4.67 14.12
C GLY A 7 4.97 5.37 14.01
N ALA A 8 3.89 4.65 14.34
CA ALA A 8 2.52 5.18 14.18
C ALA A 8 2.22 6.45 15.01
N GLU A 9 2.92 6.63 16.13
CA GLU A 9 2.82 7.81 17.01
C GLU A 9 3.81 8.93 16.64
N CYS A 10 4.61 8.75 15.58
CA CYS A 10 5.53 9.78 15.10
C CYS A 10 4.74 10.97 14.54
N LYS A 11 5.07 12.18 15.01
CA LYS A 11 4.44 13.42 14.53
C LYS A 11 4.82 13.74 13.10
N ASP A 12 6.06 13.43 12.74
CA ASP A 12 6.59 13.66 11.40
C ASP A 12 6.31 12.44 10.52
N ARG A 13 5.51 12.66 9.47
CA ARG A 13 5.24 11.65 8.44
C ARG A 13 6.36 11.67 7.41
N ALA A 14 6.82 10.49 7.00
CA ALA A 14 7.79 10.37 5.91
C ALA A 14 7.09 10.52 4.55
N THR A 15 7.80 11.09 3.58
CA THR A 15 7.31 11.11 2.19
C THR A 15 7.46 9.72 1.56
N PRO A 16 6.72 9.40 0.48
CA PRO A 16 6.88 8.14 -0.23
C PRO A 16 8.30 7.85 -0.71
N GLU A 17 9.03 8.90 -1.12
CA GLU A 17 10.41 8.82 -1.57
C GLU A 17 11.35 8.45 -0.41
N GLN A 18 11.12 9.00 0.78
CA GLN A 18 11.89 8.64 1.98
C GLN A 18 11.62 7.18 2.37
N VAL A 19 10.35 6.77 2.41
CA VAL A 19 9.99 5.37 2.69
C VAL A 19 10.63 4.42 1.67
N SER A 20 10.61 4.79 0.39
CA SER A 20 11.25 4.05 -0.69
C SER A 20 12.76 3.90 -0.47
N ASP A 21 13.49 5.00 -0.28
CA ASP A 21 14.95 4.99 -0.11
C ASP A 21 15.37 4.11 1.08
N TYR A 22 14.79 4.33 2.26
CA TYR A 22 15.12 3.54 3.45
C TYR A 22 14.75 2.07 3.30
N THR A 23 13.61 1.77 2.66
CA THR A 23 13.17 0.38 2.44
C THR A 23 14.09 -0.35 1.48
N LEU A 24 14.35 0.21 0.29
CA LEU A 24 15.20 -0.43 -0.72
C LEU A 24 16.65 -0.54 -0.24
N LYS A 25 17.18 0.48 0.45
CA LYS A 25 18.52 0.42 1.05
C LYS A 25 18.67 -0.70 2.07
N LEU A 26 17.64 -0.95 2.89
CA LEU A 26 17.62 -2.09 3.81
C LEU A 26 17.62 -3.41 3.02
N LEU A 27 16.76 -3.54 2.00
CA LEU A 27 16.66 -4.74 1.18
C LEU A 27 17.99 -5.07 0.50
N HIS A 28 18.64 -4.10 -0.13
CA HIS A 28 19.96 -4.25 -0.75
C HIS A 28 21.05 -4.72 0.21
N ARG A 29 20.95 -4.40 1.50
CA ARG A 29 21.92 -4.84 2.51
C ARG A 29 21.67 -6.26 3.02
N ARG A 30 20.49 -6.84 2.80
CA ARG A 30 20.06 -8.04 3.53
C ARG A 30 19.49 -9.15 2.65
N ILE A 31 18.92 -8.82 1.50
CA ILE A 31 18.25 -9.77 0.62
C ILE A 31 19.14 -10.00 -0.60
N PRO A 32 19.45 -11.26 -0.97
CA PRO A 32 20.21 -11.53 -2.19
C PRO A 32 19.33 -11.34 -3.45
N PRO A 33 19.90 -10.95 -4.59
CA PRO A 33 19.19 -10.83 -5.87
C PRO A 33 18.53 -12.12 -6.39
N ALA A 34 18.92 -13.28 -5.86
CA ALA A 34 18.32 -14.57 -6.24
C ALA A 34 16.87 -14.74 -5.76
N VAL A 35 16.41 -13.90 -4.82
CA VAL A 35 15.00 -13.87 -4.44
C VAL A 35 14.18 -13.33 -5.61
N PRO A 36 13.09 -13.98 -6.06
CA PRO A 36 12.38 -13.54 -7.25
C PRO A 36 11.53 -12.28 -7.02
N GLY A 37 11.05 -12.06 -5.79
CA GLY A 37 10.18 -10.94 -5.48
C GLY A 37 9.95 -10.73 -3.99
N ILE A 38 9.51 -9.52 -3.67
CA ILE A 38 9.24 -9.06 -2.30
C ILE A 38 7.83 -8.48 -2.29
N MET A 39 6.96 -9.12 -1.52
CA MET A 39 5.56 -8.73 -1.38
C MET A 39 5.37 -7.99 -0.07
N PHE A 40 5.05 -6.69 -0.16
CA PHE A 40 4.91 -5.82 1.00
C PHE A 40 3.53 -5.96 1.65
N LEU A 41 3.52 -5.93 2.99
CA LEU A 41 2.30 -5.78 3.77
C LEU A 41 2.00 -4.30 3.95
N SER A 42 0.73 -3.90 3.87
CA SER A 42 0.34 -2.49 4.04
C SER A 42 0.48 -2.00 5.49
N GLY A 43 0.43 -2.90 6.47
CA GLY A 43 0.45 -2.53 7.89
C GLY A 43 -0.76 -1.65 8.25
N GLY A 44 -0.52 -0.55 8.96
CA GLY A 44 -1.52 0.45 9.34
C GLY A 44 -1.62 1.66 8.40
N GLN A 45 -0.92 1.63 7.27
CA GLN A 45 -0.98 2.69 6.25
C GLN A 45 -2.40 2.82 5.69
N SER A 46 -2.74 3.99 5.14
CA SER A 46 -3.97 4.14 4.35
C SER A 46 -3.88 3.39 3.01
N GLU A 47 -5.01 3.26 2.30
CA GLU A 47 -5.02 2.62 0.98
C GLU A 47 -4.14 3.40 -0.01
N VAL A 48 -4.23 4.73 0.01
CA VAL A 48 -3.45 5.61 -0.87
C VAL A 48 -1.98 5.65 -0.47
N GLU A 49 -1.66 5.75 0.83
CA GLU A 49 -0.27 5.78 1.33
C GLU A 49 0.48 4.49 0.95
N ALA A 50 -0.14 3.32 1.15
CA ALA A 50 0.45 2.04 0.78
C ALA A 50 0.70 1.92 -0.73
N THR A 51 -0.18 2.51 -1.55
CA THR A 51 -0.04 2.54 -3.01
C THR A 51 1.07 3.50 -3.45
N GLN A 52 1.14 4.69 -2.86
CA GLN A 52 2.18 5.70 -3.15
C GLN A 52 3.57 5.20 -2.78
N ASN A 53 3.72 4.58 -1.60
CA ASN A 53 5.00 4.04 -1.16
C ASN A 53 5.48 2.90 -2.07
N LEU A 54 4.56 2.01 -2.47
CA LEU A 54 4.87 0.96 -3.45
C LEU A 54 5.29 1.55 -4.80
N ASN A 55 4.59 2.60 -5.25
CA ASN A 55 4.89 3.28 -6.51
C ASN A 55 6.30 3.89 -6.47
N ALA A 56 6.63 4.62 -5.40
CA ALA A 56 7.94 5.24 -5.23
C ALA A 56 9.08 4.20 -5.21
N MET A 57 8.85 2.99 -4.68
CA MET A 57 9.83 1.91 -4.74
C MET A 57 10.04 1.36 -6.16
N ASN A 58 9.04 1.42 -7.03
CA ASN A 58 9.11 0.88 -8.39
C ASN A 58 9.48 1.93 -9.46
N GLN A 59 9.72 3.18 -9.07
CA GLN A 59 10.22 4.22 -9.99
C GLN A 59 11.72 4.13 -10.27
N GLY A 60 12.43 3.24 -9.57
CA GLY A 60 13.83 2.91 -9.81
C GLY A 60 14.05 1.44 -10.18
N PRO A 61 15.21 1.09 -10.73
CA PRO A 61 15.55 -0.29 -11.02
C PRO A 61 15.69 -1.10 -9.72
N ASN A 62 15.08 -2.28 -9.69
CA ASN A 62 15.19 -3.22 -8.56
C ASN A 62 15.63 -4.59 -9.08
N PRO A 63 16.50 -5.31 -8.35
CA PRO A 63 16.85 -6.68 -8.70
C PRO A 63 15.73 -7.68 -8.35
N TRP A 64 14.72 -7.27 -7.57
CA TRP A 64 13.57 -8.07 -7.19
C TRP A 64 12.30 -7.52 -7.83
N HIS A 65 11.31 -8.39 -8.03
CA HIS A 65 9.94 -7.95 -8.28
C HIS A 65 9.33 -7.36 -6.99
N VAL A 66 9.22 -6.04 -6.89
CA VAL A 66 8.66 -5.35 -5.73
C VAL A 66 7.16 -5.14 -5.92
N SER A 67 6.35 -5.87 -5.14
CA SER A 67 4.89 -5.86 -5.29
C SER A 67 4.19 -5.92 -3.92
N PHE A 68 2.88 -6.16 -3.92
CA PHE A 68 2.02 -6.02 -2.74
C PHE A 68 1.36 -7.34 -2.33
N SER A 69 1.16 -7.49 -1.01
CA SER A 69 0.32 -8.49 -0.37
C SER A 69 -0.55 -7.76 0.65
N TYR A 70 -1.59 -7.08 0.15
CA TYR A 70 -2.41 -6.17 0.93
C TYR A 70 -3.75 -6.79 1.30
N ALA A 71 -4.12 -6.64 2.57
CA ALA A 71 -5.48 -6.91 3.06
C ALA A 71 -6.24 -5.59 3.19
N ARG A 72 -6.03 -4.86 4.31
CA ARG A 72 -6.73 -3.60 4.60
C ARG A 72 -6.54 -2.55 3.49
N ALA A 73 -5.34 -2.38 2.95
CA ALA A 73 -5.09 -1.40 1.88
C ALA A 73 -5.76 -1.74 0.53
N LEU A 74 -6.34 -2.94 0.39
CA LEU A 74 -7.05 -3.38 -0.80
C LEU A 74 -8.57 -3.46 -0.56
N GLN A 75 -9.00 -3.76 0.66
CA GLN A 75 -10.38 -4.14 0.96
C GLN A 75 -11.16 -3.12 1.79
N ASN A 76 -10.52 -2.15 2.46
CA ASN A 76 -11.20 -1.29 3.43
C ASN A 76 -12.34 -0.47 2.80
N THR A 77 -12.08 0.21 1.68
CA THR A 77 -13.14 0.94 0.96
C THR A 77 -14.19 0.00 0.41
N CYS A 78 -13.81 -1.15 -0.13
CA CYS A 78 -14.75 -2.18 -0.61
C CYS A 78 -15.72 -2.64 0.51
N LEU A 79 -15.19 -2.97 1.70
CA LEU A 79 -15.99 -3.42 2.84
C LEU A 79 -16.92 -2.31 3.36
N LYS A 80 -16.42 -1.07 3.46
CA LYS A 80 -17.24 0.09 3.84
C LYS A 80 -18.37 0.35 2.83
N THR A 81 -18.07 0.30 1.54
CA THR A 81 -19.07 0.47 0.47
C THR A 81 -20.10 -0.65 0.47
N TRP A 82 -19.69 -1.89 0.70
CA TRP A 82 -20.61 -3.02 0.74
C TRP A 82 -21.58 -2.91 1.92
N GLY A 83 -21.06 -2.67 3.12
CA GLY A 83 -21.87 -2.55 4.35
C GLY A 83 -22.70 -3.80 4.69
N GLY A 84 -22.38 -4.95 4.09
CA GLY A 84 -23.15 -6.19 4.22
C GLY A 84 -24.45 -6.23 3.39
N GLN A 85 -24.71 -5.21 2.57
CA GLN A 85 -25.96 -5.05 1.84
C GLN A 85 -25.86 -5.62 0.41
N PRO A 86 -26.76 -6.55 0.00
CA PRO A 86 -26.72 -7.15 -1.34
C PRO A 86 -26.79 -6.14 -2.50
N GLU A 87 -27.52 -5.05 -2.33
CA GLU A 87 -27.66 -3.98 -3.32
C GLU A 87 -26.34 -3.25 -3.60
N ASN A 88 -25.40 -3.27 -2.67
CA ASN A 88 -24.11 -2.57 -2.78
C ASN A 88 -22.99 -3.42 -3.38
N VAL A 89 -23.25 -4.70 -3.69
CA VAL A 89 -22.22 -5.65 -4.18
C VAL A 89 -21.48 -5.08 -5.39
N LYS A 90 -22.20 -4.50 -6.35
CA LYS A 90 -21.58 -3.95 -7.56
C LYS A 90 -20.67 -2.76 -7.23
N ALA A 91 -21.13 -1.82 -6.42
CA ALA A 91 -20.35 -0.66 -6.01
C ALA A 91 -19.09 -1.07 -5.23
N ALA A 92 -19.19 -2.07 -4.35
CA ALA A 92 -18.06 -2.61 -3.59
C ALA A 92 -17.03 -3.29 -4.50
N GLN A 93 -17.48 -4.09 -5.48
CA GLN A 93 -16.59 -4.71 -6.47
C GLN A 93 -15.86 -3.67 -7.31
N ASP A 94 -16.54 -2.58 -7.72
CA ASP A 94 -15.92 -1.50 -8.48
C ASP A 94 -14.86 -0.77 -7.64
N ALA A 95 -15.12 -0.55 -6.33
CA ALA A 95 -14.13 -0.01 -5.40
C ALA A 95 -12.90 -0.93 -5.24
N LEU A 96 -13.11 -2.25 -5.10
CA LEU A 96 -12.04 -3.23 -5.04
C LEU A 96 -11.19 -3.23 -6.32
N LEU A 97 -11.83 -3.22 -7.50
CA LEU A 97 -11.15 -3.21 -8.78
C LEU A 97 -10.32 -1.94 -8.95
N LEU A 98 -10.85 -0.80 -8.51
CA LEU A 98 -10.15 0.48 -8.54
C LEU A 98 -8.89 0.44 -7.66
N ARG A 99 -8.96 -0.13 -6.45
CA ARG A 99 -7.76 -0.35 -5.60
C ARG A 99 -6.78 -1.37 -6.19
N ALA A 100 -7.28 -2.45 -6.79
CA ALA A 100 -6.41 -3.44 -7.45
C ALA A 100 -5.65 -2.83 -8.63
N LYS A 101 -6.32 -2.02 -9.45
CA LYS A 101 -5.70 -1.27 -10.56
C LYS A 101 -4.65 -0.28 -10.07
N ALA A 102 -4.96 0.48 -9.01
CA ALA A 102 -4.03 1.43 -8.42
C ALA A 102 -2.73 0.74 -7.97
N ASN A 103 -2.83 -0.37 -7.23
CA ASN A 103 -1.68 -1.15 -6.79
C ASN A 103 -0.93 -1.83 -7.95
N SER A 104 -1.66 -2.27 -8.99
CA SER A 104 -1.04 -2.79 -10.21
C SER A 104 -0.22 -1.72 -10.94
N LEU A 105 -0.71 -0.49 -11.03
CA LEU A 105 0.05 0.63 -11.61
C LEU A 105 1.24 1.02 -10.74
N ALA A 106 1.08 0.98 -9.41
CA ALA A 106 2.16 1.24 -8.47
C ALA A 106 3.28 0.21 -8.57
N GLN A 107 2.96 -1.07 -8.80
CA GLN A 107 3.96 -2.10 -9.08
C GLN A 107 4.80 -1.75 -10.33
N LEU A 108 4.22 -1.06 -11.31
CA LEU A 108 4.91 -0.61 -12.51
C LEU A 108 5.60 0.76 -12.36
N GLY A 109 5.50 1.41 -11.19
CA GLY A 109 6.00 2.78 -10.97
C GLY A 109 5.23 3.86 -11.72
N LYS A 110 3.98 3.58 -12.12
CA LYS A 110 3.15 4.42 -13.02
C LYS A 110 1.88 4.95 -12.37
N TYR A 111 1.73 4.79 -11.06
CA TYR A 111 0.55 5.27 -10.35
C TYR A 111 0.63 6.77 -10.09
N THR A 112 -0.50 7.46 -10.25
CA THR A 112 -0.73 8.83 -9.78
C THR A 112 -1.92 8.83 -8.82
N SER A 113 -1.89 9.69 -7.81
CA SER A 113 -2.98 9.82 -6.82
C SER A 113 -4.11 10.74 -7.27
N ASP A 114 -4.22 11.00 -8.57
CA ASP A 114 -5.21 11.92 -9.12
C ASP A 114 -6.61 11.28 -9.05
N GLY A 115 -7.58 12.03 -8.50
CA GLY A 115 -8.95 11.54 -8.36
C GLY A 115 -9.19 10.58 -7.19
N GLU A 116 -8.20 10.40 -6.29
CA GLU A 116 -8.38 9.60 -5.07
C GLU A 116 -9.35 10.24 -4.09
N ALA A 117 -10.32 9.45 -3.63
CA ALA A 117 -11.30 9.84 -2.60
C ALA A 117 -10.59 10.18 -1.27
N ALA A 118 -11.17 11.10 -0.49
CA ALA A 118 -10.56 11.55 0.76
C ALA A 118 -10.46 10.42 1.79
N GLU A 119 -11.45 9.54 1.82
CA GLU A 119 -11.57 8.41 2.73
C GLU A 119 -10.47 7.36 2.51
N ALA A 120 -10.00 7.21 1.27
CA ALA A 120 -8.91 6.27 0.93
C ALA A 120 -7.54 6.74 1.46
N LYS A 121 -7.43 8.02 1.86
CA LYS A 121 -6.22 8.62 2.43
C LYS A 121 -6.13 8.46 3.95
N GLU A 122 -7.21 8.05 4.61
CA GLU A 122 -7.24 7.89 6.07
C GLU A 122 -6.42 6.68 6.54
N GLY A 123 -5.51 6.90 7.48
CA GLY A 123 -4.69 5.85 8.08
C GLY A 123 -5.54 4.82 8.83
N MET A 124 -5.11 3.56 8.81
CA MET A 124 -5.85 2.42 9.37
C MET A 124 -5.21 1.85 10.64
N PHE A 125 -4.31 2.61 11.26
CA PHE A 125 -3.70 2.20 12.52
C PHE A 125 -4.72 2.25 13.66
N VAL A 126 -4.84 1.14 14.40
CA VAL A 126 -5.64 1.04 15.61
C VAL A 126 -4.71 0.62 16.74
N LYS A 127 -4.60 1.46 17.78
CA LYS A 127 -3.79 1.15 18.96
C LYS A 127 -4.38 -0.07 19.68
N ASN A 128 -3.55 -1.04 20.01
CA ASN A 128 -3.94 -2.29 20.68
C ASN A 128 -5.00 -3.10 19.92
N TYR A 129 -4.91 -3.18 18.58
CA TYR A 129 -5.82 -4.01 17.80
C TYR A 129 -5.75 -5.47 18.24
N VAL A 130 -6.88 -6.02 18.68
CA VAL A 130 -7.06 -7.43 19.06
C VAL A 130 -7.94 -8.08 18.00
N TYR A 131 -7.53 -9.25 17.52
CA TYR A 131 -8.26 -10.04 16.51
C TYR A 131 -9.54 -10.64 17.08
#